data_AF-A0A8H5BLI7-F1
#
_entry.id   AF-A0A8H5BLI7-F1
#
_cell.length_a   1.000
_cell.length_b   1.000
_cell.length_c   1.000
_cell.angle_alpha   90.00
_cell.angle_beta   90.00
_cell.angle_gamma   90.00
#
_symmetry.space_group_name_H-M   'P 1'
#
loop_
_entity.id
_entity.type
_entity.pdbx_description
1 polymer ?
#
loop_
_entity_poly.entity_id
_entity_poly.type
_entity_poly.pdbx_seq_one_letter_code
_entity_poly.pdbx_strand_id
1 'polypeptide(L)'
;MTPPRQSLSWEEVVDYAFLANFDLLCDTRQDVQKKPWATPAARTTMDKYLKCIRASEEIERLNVEVRRFATFLYDEDVFLRKKENQLLYTSRPPARAVYQCRMEHACFNHHHSITLKKIYKLSGFTGQKGIGKQAKETSTTVHSPLSATFPTLQPMLTDANAHELVSTQPDSDNEFEEEQANEDEEVAALTGIYGVLTMAEGSQDAPLHVRQ
;
A
#
# COMPACT_ATOMS: atom_id res chain seq x y z
N MET A 1 53.10 6.52 8.76
CA MET A 1 52.36 7.43 7.87
C MET A 1 50.94 6.92 7.79
N THR A 2 49.96 7.75 8.12
CA THR A 2 48.53 7.42 8.05
C THR A 2 48.06 7.76 6.64
N PRO A 3 47.57 6.80 5.83
CA PRO A 3 47.10 7.11 4.49
C PRO A 3 45.87 8.03 4.56
N PRO A 4 45.75 9.01 3.64
CA PRO A 4 44.58 9.89 3.58
C PRO A 4 43.31 9.07 3.33
N ARG A 5 42.23 9.37 4.05
CA ARG A 5 40.94 8.67 3.87
C ARG A 5 40.36 9.03 2.51
N GLN A 6 39.89 8.02 1.79
CA GLN A 6 39.13 8.19 0.56
C GLN A 6 37.78 8.84 0.89
N SER A 7 37.40 9.87 0.14
CA SER A 7 36.09 10.50 0.24
C SER A 7 35.08 9.66 -0.55
N LEU A 8 34.06 9.13 0.12
CA LEU A 8 33.00 8.37 -0.52
C LEU A 8 31.98 9.30 -1.18
N SER A 9 31.52 8.95 -2.38
CA SER A 9 30.39 9.63 -3.03
C SER A 9 29.06 9.16 -2.42
N TRP A 10 27.98 9.92 -2.64
CA TRP A 10 26.66 9.52 -2.14
C TRP A 10 26.15 8.23 -2.82
N GLU A 11 26.43 8.05 -4.12
CA GLU A 11 26.11 6.82 -4.84
C GLU A 11 26.83 5.61 -4.25
N GLU A 12 28.12 5.73 -3.92
CA GLU A 12 28.88 4.65 -3.28
C GLU A 12 28.30 4.28 -1.90
N VAL A 13 27.82 5.26 -1.13
CA VAL A 13 27.18 4.99 0.17
C VAL A 13 25.88 4.22 0.01
N VAL A 14 25.07 4.54 -1.02
CA VAL A 14 23.84 3.81 -1.34
C VAL A 14 24.16 2.38 -1.78
N ASP A 15 25.16 2.20 -2.63
CA ASP A 15 25.61 0.87 -3.08
C ASP A 15 26.16 0.03 -1.92
N TYR A 16 26.94 0.63 -1.01
CA TYR A 16 27.44 -0.08 0.18
C TYR A 16 26.36 -0.42 1.19
N ALA A 17 25.36 0.46 1.39
CA ALA A 17 24.21 0.15 2.24
C ALA A 17 23.36 -0.99 1.66
N PHE A 18 23.26 -1.06 0.33
CA PHE A 18 22.67 -2.20 -0.35
C PHE A 18 23.49 -3.47 -0.08
N LEU A 19 24.81 -3.45 -0.30
CA LEU A 19 25.69 -4.60 -0.06
C LEU A 19 25.69 -5.09 1.40
N ALA A 20 25.66 -4.18 2.38
CA ALA A 20 25.61 -4.51 3.80
C ALA A 20 24.35 -5.29 4.20
N ASN A 21 23.23 -5.09 3.50
CA ASN A 21 22.02 -5.87 3.71
C ASN A 21 22.16 -7.36 3.28
N PHE A 22 23.23 -7.71 2.56
CA PHE A 22 23.53 -9.08 2.11
C PHE A 22 24.68 -9.74 2.88
N ASP A 23 25.34 -9.06 3.81
CA ASP A 23 26.38 -9.69 4.65
C ASP A 23 25.81 -10.87 5.47
N LEU A 24 24.50 -10.86 5.76
CA LEU A 24 23.77 -12.00 6.35
C LEU A 24 23.80 -13.27 5.47
N LEU A 25 23.95 -13.12 4.15
CA LEU A 25 24.04 -14.24 3.20
C LEU A 25 25.48 -14.73 2.99
N CYS A 26 26.49 -13.90 3.30
CA CYS A 26 27.91 -14.23 3.18
C CYS A 26 28.32 -15.40 4.10
N ASP A 27 27.65 -15.58 5.24
CA ASP A 27 27.95 -16.65 6.21
C ASP A 27 27.71 -18.07 5.66
N THR A 28 26.95 -18.22 4.57
CA THR A 28 26.61 -19.53 4.00
C THR A 28 27.68 -20.12 3.08
N ARG A 29 28.78 -19.42 2.80
CA ARG A 29 29.87 -19.81 1.87
C ARG A 29 29.43 -20.20 0.45
N GLN A 30 28.16 -20.07 0.12
CA GLN A 30 27.66 -20.23 -1.24
C GLN A 30 27.66 -18.85 -1.89
N ASP A 31 28.36 -18.73 -3.01
CA ASP A 31 28.37 -17.52 -3.82
C ASP A 31 27.00 -17.33 -4.49
N VAL A 32 26.09 -16.69 -3.76
CA VAL A 32 24.73 -16.37 -4.23
C VAL A 32 24.73 -15.33 -5.34
N GLN A 33 25.79 -14.53 -5.49
CA GLN A 33 25.87 -13.52 -6.55
C GLN A 33 25.93 -14.16 -7.95
N LYS A 34 26.48 -15.38 -8.05
CA LYS A 34 26.52 -16.15 -9.30
C LYS A 34 25.21 -16.84 -9.65
N LYS A 35 24.20 -16.79 -8.77
CA LYS A 35 22.91 -17.43 -9.06
C LYS A 35 22.16 -16.61 -10.11
N PRO A 36 21.48 -17.27 -11.07
CA PRO A 36 20.77 -16.56 -12.13
C PRO A 36 19.70 -15.61 -11.60
N TRP A 37 19.08 -15.93 -10.46
CA TRP A 37 18.09 -15.09 -9.77
C TRP A 37 18.68 -13.88 -9.03
N ALA A 38 19.99 -13.84 -8.79
CA ALA A 38 20.64 -12.72 -8.11
C ALA A 38 20.99 -11.57 -9.05
N THR A 39 20.90 -11.78 -10.36
CA THR A 39 21.09 -10.72 -11.36
C THR A 39 20.05 -9.61 -11.16
N PRO A 40 20.42 -8.32 -11.31
CA PRO A 40 19.48 -7.21 -11.14
C PRO A 40 18.22 -7.35 -12.02
N ALA A 41 18.39 -7.74 -13.29
CA ALA A 41 17.31 -7.95 -14.24
C ALA A 41 16.33 -9.05 -13.79
N ALA A 42 16.85 -10.19 -13.29
CA ALA A 42 16.00 -11.25 -12.75
C ALA A 42 15.24 -10.81 -11.50
N ARG A 43 15.88 -10.06 -10.60
CA ARG A 43 15.21 -9.52 -9.40
C ARG A 43 14.08 -8.57 -9.76
N THR A 44 14.33 -7.60 -10.64
CA THR A 44 13.31 -6.65 -11.08
C THR A 44 12.14 -7.36 -11.76
N THR A 45 12.43 -8.36 -12.60
CA THR A 45 11.38 -9.12 -13.29
C THR A 45 10.59 -10.00 -12.32
N MET A 46 11.27 -10.63 -11.36
CA MET A 46 10.63 -11.40 -10.30
C MET A 46 9.75 -10.51 -9.41
N ASP A 47 10.20 -9.32 -9.05
CA ASP A 47 9.40 -8.35 -8.30
C ASP A 47 8.15 -7.93 -9.08
N LYS A 48 8.28 -7.66 -10.39
CA LYS A 48 7.13 -7.36 -11.26
C LYS A 48 6.15 -8.54 -11.28
N TYR A 49 6.64 -9.76 -11.48
CA TYR A 49 5.83 -10.98 -11.48
C TYR A 49 5.08 -11.19 -10.16
N LEU A 50 5.78 -11.08 -9.02
CA LEU A 50 5.17 -11.20 -7.70
C LEU A 50 4.16 -10.08 -7.43
N LYS A 51 4.42 -8.86 -7.89
CA LYS A 51 3.45 -7.75 -7.85
C LYS A 51 2.20 -8.09 -8.66
N CYS A 52 2.33 -8.68 -9.85
CA CYS A 52 1.17 -9.12 -10.64
C CYS A 52 0.34 -10.19 -9.93
N ILE A 53 0.99 -11.18 -9.30
CA ILE A 53 0.29 -12.19 -8.48
C ILE A 53 -0.45 -11.51 -7.33
N ARG A 54 0.24 -10.69 -6.53
CA ARG A 54 -0.36 -10.00 -5.39
C ARG A 54 -1.46 -9.01 -5.79
N ALA A 55 -1.35 -8.39 -6.96
CA ALA A 55 -2.40 -7.50 -7.47
C ALA A 55 -3.72 -8.25 -7.68
N SER A 56 -3.69 -9.52 -8.10
CA SER A 56 -4.90 -10.33 -8.25
C SER A 56 -5.61 -10.59 -6.91
N GLU A 57 -4.84 -10.95 -5.87
CA GLU A 57 -5.35 -11.12 -4.51
C GLU A 57 -5.89 -9.79 -3.95
N GLU A 58 -5.19 -8.69 -4.23
CA GLU A 58 -5.57 -7.37 -3.74
C GLU A 58 -6.88 -6.90 -4.39
N ILE A 59 -7.14 -7.22 -5.66
CA ILE A 59 -8.43 -6.94 -6.31
C ILE A 59 -9.57 -7.65 -5.56
N GLU A 60 -9.40 -8.92 -5.20
CA GLU A 60 -10.40 -9.67 -4.43
C GLU A 60 -10.63 -9.05 -3.04
N ARG A 61 -9.56 -8.65 -2.35
CA ARG A 61 -9.63 -7.97 -1.06
C ARG A 61 -10.36 -6.63 -1.16
N LEU A 62 -10.00 -5.82 -2.15
CA LEU A 62 -10.61 -4.50 -2.38
C LEU A 62 -12.10 -4.61 -2.70
N ASN A 63 -12.53 -5.64 -3.41
CA ASN A 63 -13.97 -5.88 -3.63
C ASN A 63 -14.76 -6.01 -2.32
N VAL A 64 -14.19 -6.67 -1.32
CA VAL A 64 -14.80 -6.78 0.02
C VAL A 64 -14.73 -5.45 0.75
N GLU A 65 -13.57 -4.79 0.70
CA GLU A 65 -13.34 -3.55 1.46
C GLU A 65 -14.16 -2.37 0.93
N VAL A 66 -14.30 -2.24 -0.38
CA VAL A 66 -15.18 -1.24 -1.02
C VAL A 66 -16.62 -1.36 -0.50
N ARG A 67 -17.11 -2.59 -0.34
CA ARG A 67 -18.44 -2.84 0.20
C ARG A 67 -18.53 -2.54 1.70
N ARG A 68 -17.50 -2.93 2.48
CA ARG A 68 -17.43 -2.60 3.91
C ARG A 68 -17.41 -1.09 4.13
N PHE A 69 -16.62 -0.38 3.35
CA PHE A 69 -16.57 1.07 3.38
C PHE A 69 -17.91 1.71 3.03
N ALA A 70 -18.58 1.26 1.96
CA ALA A 70 -19.93 1.73 1.63
C ALA A 70 -20.95 1.48 2.75
N THR A 71 -20.80 0.36 3.46
CA THR A 71 -21.65 0.00 4.61
C THR A 71 -21.36 0.89 5.81
N PHE A 72 -20.09 1.12 6.13
CA PHE A 72 -19.65 2.01 7.19
C PHE A 72 -20.21 3.43 7.01
N LEU A 73 -20.06 4.01 5.81
CA LEU A 73 -20.59 5.36 5.53
C LEU A 73 -22.10 5.47 5.75
N TYR A 74 -22.85 4.42 5.36
CA TYR A 74 -24.29 4.39 5.55
C TYR A 74 -24.66 4.25 7.04
N ASP A 75 -24.04 3.29 7.74
CA ASP A 75 -24.33 3.02 9.14
C ASP A 75 -23.94 4.18 10.05
N GLU A 76 -22.82 4.86 9.74
CA GLU A 76 -22.38 6.06 10.45
C GLU A 76 -23.41 7.20 10.30
N ASP A 77 -23.87 7.51 9.09
CA ASP A 77 -24.89 8.57 8.88
C ASP A 77 -26.19 8.24 9.62
N VAL A 78 -26.64 6.98 9.57
CA VAL A 78 -27.82 6.49 10.31
C VAL A 78 -27.61 6.64 11.82
N PHE A 79 -26.44 6.26 12.33
CA PHE A 79 -26.09 6.39 13.75
C PHE A 79 -26.08 7.85 14.21
N LEU A 80 -25.42 8.75 13.47
CA LEU A 80 -25.33 10.16 13.81
C LEU A 80 -26.71 10.83 13.78
N ARG A 81 -27.56 10.53 12.79
CA ARG A 81 -28.96 11.01 12.76
C ARG A 81 -29.76 10.51 13.96
N LYS A 82 -29.62 9.23 14.31
CA LYS A 82 -30.31 8.67 15.47
C LYS A 82 -29.86 9.35 16.76
N LYS A 83 -28.55 9.56 16.93
CA LYS A 83 -27.97 10.21 18.12
C LYS A 83 -28.37 11.67 18.23
N GLU A 84 -28.36 12.42 17.13
CA GLU A 84 -28.87 13.79 17.12
C GLU A 84 -30.32 13.83 17.60
N ASN A 85 -31.20 13.02 17.01
CA ASN A 85 -32.62 12.97 17.40
C ASN A 85 -32.80 12.62 18.88
N GLN A 86 -32.07 11.63 19.39
CA GLN A 86 -32.10 11.26 20.82
C GLN A 86 -31.67 12.42 21.73
N LEU A 87 -30.61 13.13 21.34
CA LEU A 87 -30.09 14.25 22.11
C LEU A 87 -31.01 15.46 22.05
N LEU A 88 -31.72 15.69 20.94
CA LEU A 88 -32.70 16.78 20.82
C LEU A 88 -33.80 16.68 21.89
N TYR A 89 -34.18 15.46 22.31
CA TYR A 89 -35.13 15.25 23.41
C TYR A 89 -34.54 15.54 24.80
N THR A 90 -33.22 15.48 24.97
CA THR A 90 -32.55 15.60 26.28
C THR A 90 -31.93 16.98 26.49
N SER A 91 -31.15 17.47 25.52
CA SER A 91 -30.38 18.70 25.64
C SER A 91 -29.92 19.22 24.27
N ARG A 92 -30.16 20.52 24.02
CA ARG A 92 -29.90 21.16 22.72
C ARG A 92 -28.41 21.36 22.39
N PRO A 93 -27.51 21.76 23.33
CA PRO A 93 -26.09 21.95 23.01
C PRO A 93 -25.37 20.71 22.43
N PRO A 94 -25.46 19.50 23.02
CA PRO A 94 -24.80 18.32 22.45
C PRO A 94 -25.44 17.89 21.12
N ALA A 95 -26.76 18.05 20.96
CA ALA A 95 -27.42 17.79 19.69
C ALA A 95 -26.88 18.69 18.56
N ARG A 96 -26.65 19.98 18.86
CA ARG A 96 -26.06 20.93 17.90
C ARG A 96 -24.63 20.55 17.51
N ALA A 97 -23.82 20.05 18.45
CA ALA A 97 -22.46 19.58 18.14
C ALA A 97 -22.47 18.36 17.20
N VAL A 98 -23.37 17.39 17.46
CA VAL A 98 -23.54 16.22 16.58
C VAL A 98 -24.05 16.63 15.19
N TYR A 99 -24.98 17.59 15.12
CA TYR A 99 -25.44 18.16 13.85
C TYR A 99 -24.27 18.72 13.03
N GLN A 100 -23.41 19.53 13.67
CA GLN A 100 -22.28 20.17 13.02
C GLN A 100 -21.28 19.13 12.46
N CYS A 101 -20.89 18.16 13.29
CA CYS A 101 -20.01 17.05 12.87
C CYS A 101 -20.61 16.27 11.71
N ARG A 102 -21.91 15.97 11.73
CA ARG A 102 -22.58 15.30 10.60
C ARG A 102 -22.54 16.13 9.32
N MET A 103 -22.74 17.45 9.40
CA MET A 103 -22.67 18.32 8.22
C MET A 103 -21.29 18.32 7.59
N GLU A 104 -20.24 18.31 8.41
CA GLU A 104 -18.86 18.18 7.94
C GLU A 104 -18.65 16.81 7.27
N HIS A 105 -19.06 15.73 7.91
CA HIS A 105 -18.96 14.37 7.35
C HIS A 105 -19.79 14.21 6.07
N ALA A 106 -20.95 14.85 5.95
CA ALA A 106 -21.81 14.77 4.78
C ALA A 106 -21.11 15.28 3.51
N CYS A 107 -20.26 16.31 3.62
CA CYS A 107 -19.47 16.81 2.51
C CYS A 107 -18.47 15.75 2.01
N PHE A 108 -17.76 15.08 2.92
CA PHE A 108 -16.83 14.00 2.58
C PHE A 108 -17.57 12.77 2.07
N ASN A 109 -18.68 12.39 2.71
CA ASN A 109 -19.52 11.26 2.29
C ASN A 109 -20.08 11.45 0.89
N HIS A 110 -20.37 12.69 0.48
CA HIS A 110 -20.74 13.00 -0.89
C HIS A 110 -19.61 12.67 -1.88
N HIS A 111 -18.39 13.11 -1.58
CA HIS A 111 -17.21 12.79 -2.39
C HIS A 111 -16.95 11.27 -2.45
N HIS A 112 -16.97 10.59 -1.31
CA HIS A 112 -16.81 9.14 -1.24
C HIS A 112 -17.90 8.40 -2.02
N SER A 113 -19.15 8.87 -1.96
CA SER A 113 -20.25 8.30 -2.74
C SER A 113 -20.03 8.43 -4.25
N ILE A 114 -19.45 9.53 -4.72
CA ILE A 114 -19.07 9.71 -6.13
C ILE A 114 -17.95 8.72 -6.51
N THR A 115 -16.92 8.62 -5.67
CA THR A 115 -15.79 7.71 -5.92
C THR A 115 -16.23 6.25 -5.93
N LEU A 116 -17.07 5.82 -4.99
CA LEU A 116 -17.68 4.49 -4.99
C LEU A 116 -18.47 4.21 -6.28
N LYS A 117 -19.26 5.18 -6.75
CA LYS A 117 -19.98 5.05 -8.04
C LYS A 117 -19.04 4.91 -9.23
N LYS A 118 -17.87 5.56 -9.21
CA LYS A 118 -16.84 5.39 -10.24
C LYS A 118 -16.24 3.98 -10.19
N ILE A 119 -15.88 3.49 -8.99
CA ILE A 119 -15.35 2.14 -8.78
C ILE A 119 -16.34 1.09 -9.30
N TYR A 120 -17.63 1.22 -8.98
CA TYR A 120 -18.67 0.30 -9.47
C TYR A 120 -18.88 0.28 -10.99
N LYS A 121 -18.32 1.26 -11.71
CA LYS A 121 -18.38 1.36 -13.18
C LYS A 121 -17.10 0.88 -13.86
N LEU A 122 -16.04 0.58 -13.12
CA LEU A 122 -14.82 0.02 -13.70
C LEU A 122 -15.13 -1.34 -14.34
N SER A 123 -14.60 -1.60 -15.54
CA SER A 123 -14.81 -2.84 -16.28
C SER A 123 -14.26 -4.08 -15.55
N GLY A 124 -13.21 -3.91 -14.74
CA GLY A 124 -12.60 -4.96 -13.93
C GLY A 124 -13.20 -5.16 -12.54
N PHE A 125 -14.27 -4.42 -12.17
CA PHE A 125 -14.87 -4.57 -10.84
C PHE A 125 -15.77 -5.81 -10.78
N THR A 126 -15.38 -6.80 -9.97
CA THR A 126 -16.09 -8.07 -9.79
C THR A 126 -16.81 -8.18 -8.44
N GLY A 127 -16.69 -7.18 -7.56
CA GLY A 127 -17.30 -7.16 -6.24
C GLY A 127 -18.82 -6.96 -6.23
N GLN A 128 -19.43 -7.16 -5.05
CA GLN A 128 -20.85 -6.88 -4.85
C GLN A 128 -21.08 -5.39 -4.63
N LYS A 129 -21.96 -4.80 -5.46
CA LYS A 129 -22.31 -3.37 -5.40
C LYS A 129 -23.29 -3.09 -4.26
N GLY A 130 -23.21 -1.89 -3.71
CA GLY A 130 -24.15 -1.37 -2.73
C GLY A 130 -23.79 -1.73 -1.29
N ILE A 131 -24.75 -1.50 -0.38
CA ILE A 131 -24.53 -1.58 1.06
C ILE A 131 -24.64 -3.05 1.53
N GLY A 132 -23.74 -3.44 2.42
CA GLY A 132 -23.77 -4.73 3.12
C GLY A 132 -24.72 -4.73 4.30
N LYS A 133 -24.81 -5.87 4.99
CA LYS A 133 -25.44 -5.94 6.31
C LYS A 133 -24.32 -6.19 7.31
N GLN A 134 -24.17 -5.33 8.31
CA GLN A 134 -23.34 -5.68 9.46
C GLN A 134 -23.99 -6.88 10.17
N ALA A 135 -23.18 -7.88 10.53
CA ALA A 135 -23.62 -8.91 11.45
C ALA A 135 -23.95 -8.20 12.77
N LYS A 136 -25.24 -8.19 13.17
CA LYS A 136 -25.65 -7.55 14.42
C LYS A 136 -24.81 -8.12 15.56
N GLU A 137 -24.16 -7.24 16.31
CA GLU A 137 -23.53 -7.58 17.58
C GLU A 137 -24.58 -8.26 18.48
N THR A 138 -24.36 -9.53 18.76
CA THR A 138 -24.95 -10.16 19.94
C THR A 138 -24.44 -9.37 21.14
N SER A 139 -25.36 -8.72 21.84
CA SER A 139 -25.13 -7.79 22.94
C SER A 139 -24.09 -8.31 23.94
N THR A 140 -23.13 -7.46 24.33
CA THR A 140 -22.82 -7.05 25.73
C THR A 140 -21.45 -6.38 25.81
N THR A 141 -21.41 -5.27 26.56
CA THR A 141 -20.26 -4.51 27.07
C THR A 141 -19.72 -3.37 26.19
N VAL A 142 -19.95 -2.17 26.73
CA VAL A 142 -19.47 -0.87 26.28
C VAL A 142 -17.94 -0.86 26.31
N HIS A 143 -17.28 -0.79 25.15
CA HIS A 143 -15.93 -0.26 25.05
C HIS A 143 -15.94 0.87 24.03
N SER A 144 -15.53 2.04 24.48
CA SER A 144 -15.38 3.27 23.71
C SER A 144 -14.67 3.03 22.36
N PRO A 145 -15.06 3.72 21.28
CA PRO A 145 -14.33 3.62 20.03
C PRO A 145 -12.90 4.12 20.24
N LEU A 146 -11.94 3.28 19.86
CA LEU A 146 -10.53 3.65 19.76
C LEU A 146 -10.41 4.91 18.89
N SER A 147 -9.84 5.95 19.49
CA SER A 147 -9.36 7.14 18.82
C SER A 147 -8.30 6.70 17.81
N ALA A 148 -8.64 6.72 16.52
CA ALA A 148 -7.66 6.67 15.45
C ALA A 148 -6.82 7.96 15.54
N THR A 149 -5.67 7.86 16.19
CA THR A 149 -4.71 8.95 16.30
C THR A 149 -4.05 9.15 14.94
N PHE A 150 -4.63 10.00 14.11
CA PHE A 150 -3.95 10.53 12.95
C PHE A 150 -2.83 11.47 13.45
N PRO A 151 -1.56 11.33 12.99
CA PRO A 151 -0.50 12.22 13.41
C PRO A 151 -0.82 13.64 12.92
N THR A 152 -1.07 14.53 13.88
CA THR A 152 -1.25 15.96 13.66
C THR A 152 0.12 16.56 13.35
N LEU A 153 0.35 16.96 12.09
CA LEU A 153 1.44 17.85 11.75
C LEU A 153 1.08 19.25 12.28
N GLN A 154 1.80 19.70 13.30
CA GLN A 154 1.69 21.07 13.79
C GLN A 154 2.29 22.05 12.77
N PRO A 155 1.67 23.22 12.52
CA PRO A 155 2.27 24.25 11.69
C PRO A 155 3.32 25.02 12.51
N MET A 156 4.58 24.93 12.10
CA MET A 156 5.61 25.85 12.57
C MET A 156 5.41 27.19 11.89
N LEU A 157 5.38 28.23 12.71
CA LEU A 157 5.17 29.62 12.31
C LEU A 157 6.28 30.10 11.36
N THR A 158 5.83 31.03 10.51
CA THR A 158 6.53 31.76 9.46
C THR A 158 7.79 32.48 9.92
N ASP A 159 8.81 32.51 9.06
CA ASP A 159 9.59 33.72 8.88
C ASP A 159 9.79 34.01 7.38
N ALA A 160 9.80 35.30 7.06
CA ALA A 160 9.56 35.87 5.75
C ALA A 160 10.83 36.10 4.91
N ASN A 161 10.59 36.42 3.62
CA ASN A 161 11.50 36.90 2.55
C ASN A 161 12.34 35.85 1.80
N ALA A 162 12.46 35.85 0.47
CA ALA A 162 11.94 36.74 -0.57
C ALA A 162 11.95 36.02 -1.95
N HIS A 163 10.98 36.40 -2.77
CA HIS A 163 10.95 36.46 -4.25
C HIS A 163 12.04 35.72 -5.06
N GLU A 164 11.62 34.78 -5.91
CA GLU A 164 11.81 34.94 -7.36
C GLU A 164 10.80 34.10 -8.18
N LEU A 165 10.28 34.71 -9.23
CA LEU A 165 9.26 34.20 -10.13
C LEU A 165 9.85 33.13 -11.06
N VAL A 166 9.30 31.92 -11.04
CA VAL A 166 9.49 30.96 -12.13
C VAL A 166 8.13 30.51 -12.65
N SER A 167 7.97 30.71 -13.95
CA SER A 167 6.79 30.52 -14.77
C SER A 167 6.28 29.07 -14.71
N THR A 168 5.00 28.88 -14.40
CA THR A 168 4.28 27.61 -14.61
C THR A 168 4.11 27.35 -16.10
N GLN A 169 4.83 26.36 -16.62
CA GLN A 169 4.46 25.64 -17.85
C GLN A 169 3.66 24.38 -17.47
N PRO A 170 2.68 23.97 -18.30
CA PRO A 170 1.84 22.83 -18.02
C PRO A 170 2.64 21.53 -18.09
N ASP A 171 2.41 20.63 -17.13
CA ASP A 171 2.96 19.29 -17.07
C ASP A 171 2.72 18.57 -18.40
N SER A 172 3.82 18.41 -19.13
CA SER A 172 3.94 17.56 -20.30
C SER A 172 3.73 16.11 -19.88
N ASP A 173 3.09 15.37 -20.76
CA ASP A 173 2.68 13.98 -20.61
C ASP A 173 3.78 13.12 -19.98
N ASN A 174 3.42 12.42 -18.90
CA ASN A 174 4.25 11.41 -18.28
C ASN A 174 4.23 10.17 -19.18
N GLU A 175 5.02 10.23 -20.25
CA GLU A 175 5.29 9.12 -21.15
C GLU A 175 5.94 8.01 -20.32
N PHE A 176 5.24 6.88 -20.17
CA PHE A 176 5.84 5.68 -19.63
C PHE A 176 6.92 5.25 -20.62
N GLU A 177 8.17 5.62 -20.36
CA GLU A 177 9.30 5.03 -21.08
C GLU A 177 9.33 3.54 -20.71
N GLU A 178 8.82 2.71 -21.61
CA GLU A 178 9.14 1.29 -21.65
C GLU A 178 10.65 1.18 -21.90
N GLU A 179 11.41 1.07 -20.83
CA GLU A 179 12.84 0.74 -20.88
C GLU A 179 12.95 -0.62 -21.59
N GLN A 180 13.27 -0.60 -22.89
CA GLN A 180 13.44 -1.80 -23.69
C GLN A 180 14.68 -2.54 -23.18
N ALA A 181 14.43 -3.60 -22.42
CA ALA A 181 15.47 -4.54 -22.03
C ALA A 181 16.14 -5.08 -23.30
N ASN A 182 17.48 -5.03 -23.35
CA ASN A 182 18.23 -5.67 -24.43
C ASN A 182 17.95 -7.19 -24.42
N GLU A 183 18.08 -7.88 -25.55
CA GLU A 183 17.85 -9.33 -25.68
C GLU A 183 18.61 -10.13 -24.61
N ASP A 184 19.84 -9.71 -24.29
CA ASP A 184 20.66 -10.32 -23.23
C ASP A 184 20.06 -10.15 -21.82
N GLU A 185 19.38 -9.04 -21.57
CA GLU A 185 18.73 -8.73 -20.30
C GLU A 185 17.41 -9.49 -20.15
N GLU A 186 16.65 -9.63 -21.24
CA GLU A 186 15.43 -10.44 -21.29
C GLU A 186 15.75 -11.93 -21.09
N VAL A 187 16.80 -12.44 -21.74
CA VAL A 187 17.29 -13.82 -21.55
C VAL A 187 17.78 -14.04 -20.12
N ALA A 188 18.49 -13.09 -19.53
CA ALA A 188 18.93 -13.17 -18.15
C ALA A 188 17.74 -13.17 -17.17
N ALA A 189 16.72 -12.34 -17.41
CA ALA A 189 15.50 -12.30 -16.63
C ALA A 189 14.69 -13.61 -16.69
N LEU A 190 14.49 -14.14 -17.89
CA LEU A 190 13.80 -15.42 -18.10
C LEU A 190 14.55 -16.59 -17.47
N THR A 191 15.88 -16.63 -17.62
CA THR A 191 16.75 -17.65 -17.00
C THR A 191 16.70 -17.56 -15.47
N GLY A 192 16.67 -16.34 -14.92
CA GLY A 192 16.48 -16.08 -13.50
C GLY A 192 15.15 -16.60 -12.97
N ILE A 193 14.04 -16.29 -13.65
CA ILE A 193 12.70 -16.77 -13.26
C ILE A 193 12.62 -18.30 -13.30
N TYR A 194 13.07 -18.91 -14.40
CA TYR A 194 13.05 -20.36 -14.55
C TYR A 194 13.92 -21.06 -13.49
N GLY A 195 15.07 -20.45 -13.16
CA GLY A 195 15.94 -20.91 -12.08
C GLY A 195 15.30 -20.84 -10.69
N VAL A 196 14.39 -19.90 -10.43
CA VAL A 196 13.63 -19.86 -9.16
C VAL A 196 12.50 -20.89 -9.15
N LEU A 197 11.72 -20.98 -10.23
CA LEU A 197 10.60 -21.94 -10.30
C LEU A 197 11.09 -23.38 -10.13
N THR A 198 12.18 -23.75 -10.81
CA THR A 198 12.76 -25.10 -10.70
C THR A 198 13.28 -25.43 -9.30
N MET A 199 13.79 -24.43 -8.56
CA MET A 199 14.22 -24.61 -7.16
C MET A 199 13.03 -24.75 -6.19
N ALA A 200 11.88 -24.16 -6.52
CA ALA A 200 10.66 -24.30 -5.73
C ALA A 200 10.02 -25.70 -5.91
N GLU A 201 10.07 -26.24 -7.13
CA GLU A 201 9.52 -27.57 -7.46
C GLU A 201 10.39 -28.73 -6.93
N GLY A 202 11.71 -28.56 -6.89
CA GLY A 202 12.65 -29.59 -6.38
C GLY A 202 12.62 -29.84 -4.86
N SER A 203 11.81 -29.09 -4.10
CA SER A 203 11.70 -29.21 -2.63
C SER A 203 10.56 -30.14 -2.17
N GLN A 204 9.70 -30.63 -3.08
CA GLN A 204 8.56 -31.50 -2.73
C GLN A 204 8.84 -33.01 -2.80
N ASP A 205 9.97 -33.45 -3.39
CA ASP A 205 10.33 -34.88 -3.53
C ASP A 205 11.62 -35.23 -2.77
N ALA A 206 11.53 -35.32 -1.44
CA ALA A 206 12.57 -35.97 -0.63
C ALA A 206 12.06 -37.36 -0.16
N PRO A 207 12.65 -38.48 -0.61
CA PRO A 207 12.23 -39.81 -0.19
C PRO A 207 12.66 -40.07 1.25
N LEU A 208 11.69 -40.43 2.10
CA LEU A 208 11.92 -40.90 3.47
C LEU A 208 12.79 -42.16 3.42
N HIS A 209 14.09 -42.01 3.74
CA HIS A 209 15.01 -43.13 3.86
C HIS A 209 14.71 -43.91 5.14
N VAL A 210 14.09 -45.08 4.97
CA VAL A 210 13.88 -46.08 6.03
C VAL A 210 15.24 -46.59 6.50
N ARG A 211 15.60 -46.29 7.75
CA ARG A 211 16.73 -46.92 8.43
C ARG A 211 16.35 -48.34 8.84
N GLN A 212 17.09 -49.33 8.34
CA GLN A 212 17.20 -50.65 8.95
C GLN A 212 18.15 -50.60 10.14
#